data_AF-A0A4U7ER91-F1
#
_entry.id   AF-A0A4U7ER91-F1
#
_cell.length_a   1.000
_cell.length_b   1.000
_cell.length_c   1.000
_cell.angle_alpha   90.00
_cell.angle_beta   90.00
_cell.angle_gamma   90.00
#
_symmetry.space_group_name_H-M   'P 1'
#
loop_
_entity.id
_entity.type
_entity.pdbx_description
1 polymer ?
#
loop_
_entity_poly.entity_id
_entity_poly.type
_entity_poly.pdbx_seq_one_letter_code
_entity_poly.pdbx_strand_id
1 'polypeptide(L)'
;MVDEPLTPIPDGFPELNTGILLFKDTNGTKRLFNRWQDLYLAHREAGIQFDQPSFREALFSEDISHSVLPPEYNVRFGDVSVGYLGGKAKILHGRRDSGVYSKFASQLNREADNRIWKIRGEKISVTTHREGLFFRLRRLIQEERFSTIVSKIFKKMFGQ
;
A
#
# COMPACT_ATOMS: atom_id res chain seq x y z
N MET A 1 -29.09 -9.69 21.91
CA MET A 1 -29.02 -8.29 21.45
C MET A 1 -28.37 -7.52 22.57
N VAL A 2 -27.15 -7.03 22.36
CA VAL A 2 -26.43 -6.23 23.35
C VAL A 2 -26.43 -4.81 22.80
N ASP A 3 -27.30 -3.97 23.35
CA ASP A 3 -27.48 -2.56 22.99
C ASP A 3 -26.48 -1.67 23.75
N GLU A 4 -25.19 -1.93 23.58
CA GLU A 4 -24.17 -0.92 23.91
C GLU A 4 -23.77 -0.23 22.61
N PRO A 5 -23.88 1.11 22.49
CA PRO A 5 -23.49 1.78 21.27
C PRO A 5 -21.98 1.67 21.15
N LEU A 6 -21.52 0.78 20.27
CA LEU A 6 -20.20 0.90 19.64
C LEU A 6 -20.08 2.38 19.27
N THR A 7 -19.14 3.10 19.87
CA THR A 7 -18.95 4.51 19.57
C THR A 7 -18.81 4.59 18.05
N PRO A 8 -19.69 5.30 17.33
CA PRO A 8 -19.76 5.17 15.88
C PRO A 8 -18.44 5.68 15.29
N ILE A 9 -17.58 4.75 14.92
CA ILE A 9 -16.31 5.02 14.27
C ILE A 9 -16.64 5.59 12.89
N PRO A 10 -16.15 6.79 12.51
CA PRO A 10 -16.43 7.36 11.21
C PRO A 10 -16.00 6.42 10.08
N ASP A 11 -16.79 6.37 9.01
CA ASP A 11 -16.48 5.55 7.81
C ASP A 11 -15.12 5.90 7.21
N GLY A 12 -14.70 7.17 7.33
CA GLY A 12 -13.38 7.63 6.88
C GLY A 12 -12.20 7.20 7.74
N PHE A 13 -12.43 6.66 8.95
CA PHE A 13 -11.35 6.16 9.80
C PHE A 13 -10.96 4.74 9.35
N PRO A 14 -9.72 4.53 8.86
CA PRO A 14 -9.37 3.29 8.17
C PRO A 14 -9.23 2.10 9.11
N GLU A 15 -9.56 0.91 8.62
CA GLU A 15 -9.11 -0.33 9.24
C GLU A 15 -7.68 -0.63 8.79
N LEU A 16 -6.70 -0.45 9.69
CA LEU A 16 -5.30 -0.75 9.41
C LEU A 16 -5.03 -2.25 9.46
N ASN A 17 -4.06 -2.73 8.66
CA ASN A 17 -3.57 -4.09 8.81
C ASN A 17 -2.64 -4.19 10.04
N THR A 18 -2.89 -5.18 10.89
CA THR A 18 -2.20 -5.41 12.16
C THR A 18 -0.96 -6.31 12.04
N GLY A 19 -0.66 -6.83 10.85
CA GLY A 19 0.45 -7.77 10.68
C GLY A 19 1.84 -7.16 10.87
N ILE A 20 1.96 -5.83 10.75
CA ILE A 20 3.20 -5.09 10.96
C ILE A 20 2.87 -3.80 11.70
N LEU A 21 3.34 -3.71 12.95
CA LEU A 21 3.20 -2.53 13.80
C LEU A 21 4.57 -2.11 14.32
N LEU A 22 4.87 -0.81 14.22
CA LEU A 22 5.98 -0.20 14.93
C LEU A 22 5.39 0.63 16.07
N PHE A 23 5.92 0.45 17.27
CA PHE A 23 5.45 1.17 18.44
C PHE A 23 6.62 1.59 19.31
N LYS A 24 6.39 2.64 20.09
CA LYS A 24 7.29 3.06 21.16
C LYS A 24 6.75 2.50 22.46
N ASP A 25 7.59 1.90 23.29
CA ASP A 25 7.15 1.45 24.62
C ASP A 25 6.81 2.67 25.49
N THR A 26 5.51 2.95 25.61
CA THR A 26 4.96 4.07 26.35
C THR A 26 3.69 3.63 27.07
N ASN A 27 3.27 4.41 28.08
CA ASN A 27 1.98 4.17 28.73
C ASN A 27 0.81 4.26 27.76
N GLY A 28 0.86 5.16 26.76
CA GLY A 28 -0.17 5.26 25.72
C GLY A 28 -0.27 4.00 24.87
N THR A 29 0.86 3.46 24.42
CA THR A 29 0.89 2.19 23.66
C THR A 29 0.39 1.01 24.50
N LYS A 30 0.75 0.95 25.79
CA LYS A 30 0.27 -0.10 26.70
C LYS A 30 -1.26 -0.03 26.88
N ARG A 31 -1.82 1.18 27.04
CA ARG A 31 -3.28 1.36 27.09
C ARG A 31 -3.95 0.91 25.80
N LEU A 32 -3.43 1.31 24.64
CA LEU A 32 -3.92 0.85 23.34
C LEU A 32 -3.94 -0.68 23.23
N PHE A 33 -2.86 -1.35 23.61
CA PHE A 33 -2.80 -2.82 23.51
C PHE A 33 -3.70 -3.54 24.51
N ASN A 34 -3.84 -3.02 25.73
CA ASN A 34 -4.81 -3.55 26.69
C ASN A 34 -6.24 -3.38 26.16
N ARG A 35 -6.58 -2.18 25.66
CA ARG A 35 -7.90 -1.90 25.10
C ARG A 35 -8.20 -2.77 23.88
N TRP A 36 -7.22 -2.98 23.01
CA TRP A 36 -7.34 -3.88 21.86
C TRP A 36 -7.58 -5.32 22.31
N GLN A 37 -6.87 -5.80 23.34
CA GLN A 37 -7.07 -7.15 23.88
C GLN A 37 -8.50 -7.33 24.40
N ASP A 38 -9.00 -6.38 25.21
CA ASP A 38 -10.36 -6.43 25.75
C ASP A 38 -11.41 -6.46 24.63
N LEU A 39 -11.27 -5.57 23.65
CA LEU A 39 -12.16 -5.49 22.50
C LEU A 39 -12.09 -6.73 21.62
N TYR A 40 -10.89 -7.29 21.41
CA TYR A 40 -10.73 -8.52 20.66
C TYR A 40 -11.46 -9.68 21.33
N LEU A 41 -11.37 -9.82 22.65
CA LEU A 41 -12.10 -10.87 23.38
C LEU A 41 -13.61 -10.70 23.26
N ALA A 42 -14.13 -9.48 23.42
CA ALA A 42 -15.56 -9.19 23.22
C ALA A 42 -16.02 -9.47 21.78
N HIS A 43 -15.23 -9.06 20.78
CA HIS A 43 -15.49 -9.34 19.36
C HIS A 43 -15.52 -10.85 19.10
N ARG A 44 -14.59 -11.60 19.70
CA ARG A 44 -14.52 -13.07 19.59
C ARG A 44 -15.76 -13.75 20.18
N GLU A 45 -16.24 -13.29 21.32
CA GLU A 45 -17.50 -13.76 21.93
C GLU A 45 -18.71 -13.46 21.03
N ALA A 46 -18.68 -12.33 20.32
CA ALA A 46 -19.68 -11.97 19.31
C ALA A 46 -19.50 -12.67 17.95
N GLY A 47 -18.52 -13.58 17.81
CA GLY A 47 -18.28 -14.35 16.58
C GLY A 47 -17.38 -13.68 15.54
N ILE A 48 -16.81 -12.51 15.82
CA ILE A 48 -15.85 -11.82 14.96
C ILE A 48 -14.46 -12.41 15.22
N GLN A 49 -13.86 -13.04 14.20
CA GLN A 49 -12.60 -13.76 14.35
C GLN A 49 -11.34 -12.96 14.00
N PHE A 50 -11.51 -11.76 13.43
CA PHE A 50 -10.40 -10.92 12.98
C PHE A 50 -9.99 -9.93 14.07
N ASP A 51 -8.71 -9.64 14.14
CA ASP A 51 -8.10 -8.72 15.10
C ASP A 51 -8.12 -7.26 14.62
N GLN A 52 -8.14 -7.04 13.31
CA GLN A 52 -8.17 -5.70 12.71
C GLN A 52 -9.41 -4.85 13.10
N PRO A 53 -10.65 -5.40 13.15
CA PRO A 53 -11.82 -4.62 13.56
C PRO A 53 -11.72 -4.09 15.00
N SER A 54 -11.31 -4.94 15.94
CA SER A 54 -11.10 -4.53 17.34
C SER A 54 -9.90 -3.59 17.49
N PHE A 55 -8.86 -3.73 16.66
CA PHE A 55 -7.75 -2.77 16.62
C PHE A 55 -8.19 -1.39 16.14
N ARG A 56 -9.04 -1.32 15.09
CA ARG A 56 -9.61 -0.06 14.60
C ARG A 56 -10.40 0.65 15.70
N GLU A 57 -11.20 -0.10 16.45
CA GLU A 57 -11.98 0.44 17.57
C GLU A 57 -11.07 0.94 18.70
N ALA A 58 -10.07 0.15 19.12
CA ALA A 58 -9.11 0.57 20.13
C ALA A 58 -8.32 1.82 19.71
N LEU A 59 -7.87 1.86 18.46
CA LEU A 59 -7.08 2.97 17.92
C LEU A 59 -7.91 4.26 17.80
N PHE A 60 -9.21 4.14 17.54
CA PHE A 60 -10.12 5.28 17.51
C PHE A 60 -10.45 5.79 18.93
N SER A 61 -10.59 4.89 19.91
CA SER A 61 -10.97 5.26 21.28
C SER A 61 -9.83 5.84 22.12
N GLU A 62 -8.58 5.50 21.82
CA GLU A 62 -7.42 5.93 22.59
C GLU A 62 -6.80 7.22 22.04
N ASP A 63 -6.45 8.14 22.94
CA ASP A 63 -5.68 9.34 22.60
C ASP A 63 -4.20 8.98 22.36
N ILE A 64 -3.91 8.53 21.14
CA ILE A 64 -2.56 8.15 20.70
C ILE A 64 -2.27 8.66 19.28
N SER A 65 -1.14 9.36 19.14
CA SER A 65 -0.64 9.73 17.81
C SER A 65 -0.12 8.50 17.08
N HIS A 66 -0.56 8.33 15.83
CA HIS A 66 -0.13 7.23 14.98
C HIS A 66 0.11 7.71 13.54
N SER A 67 0.75 6.87 12.74
CA SER A 67 1.00 7.11 11.32
C SER A 67 0.97 5.79 10.56
N VAL A 68 0.60 5.85 9.29
CA VAL A 68 0.51 4.66 8.44
C VAL A 68 1.85 4.42 7.74
N LEU A 69 2.33 3.18 7.79
CA LEU A 69 3.54 2.81 7.05
C LEU A 69 3.31 2.89 5.54
N PRO A 70 4.34 3.27 4.75
CA PRO A 70 4.28 3.12 3.30
C PRO A 70 3.98 1.67 2.90
N PRO A 71 3.25 1.45 1.79
CA PRO A 71 2.83 0.11 1.36
C PRO A 71 4.02 -0.85 1.10
N GLU A 72 5.21 -0.32 0.82
CA GLU A 72 6.45 -1.09 0.66
C GLU A 72 6.80 -1.93 1.89
N TYR A 73 6.36 -1.52 3.08
CA TYR A 73 6.63 -2.21 4.34
C TYR A 73 5.53 -3.19 4.74
N ASN A 74 4.45 -3.34 3.97
CA ASN A 74 3.41 -4.31 4.24
C ASN A 74 2.72 -4.74 2.94
N VAL A 75 3.49 -5.35 2.03
CA VAL A 75 2.99 -5.78 0.72
C VAL A 75 2.18 -7.06 0.89
N ARG A 76 0.88 -6.90 1.12
CA ARG A 76 -0.05 -8.02 1.32
C ARG A 76 -0.30 -8.76 0.02
N PHE A 77 -0.15 -10.09 0.02
CA PHE A 77 -0.44 -10.92 -1.15
C PHE A 77 -0.92 -12.34 -0.76
N GLY A 78 -1.72 -12.94 -1.64
CA GLY A 78 -2.26 -14.30 -1.52
C GLY A 78 -2.37 -14.98 -2.89
N ASP A 79 -3.32 -15.91 -3.03
CA ASP A 79 -3.56 -16.62 -4.29
C ASP A 79 -4.09 -15.75 -5.42
N VAL A 80 -4.95 -14.81 -5.06
CA VAL A 80 -5.47 -13.80 -5.98
C VAL A 80 -5.31 -12.46 -5.30
N SER A 81 -4.44 -11.61 -5.84
CA SER A 81 -4.15 -10.32 -5.24
C SER A 81 -3.74 -9.30 -6.29
N VAL A 82 -4.02 -8.04 -6.02
CA VAL A 82 -3.57 -6.89 -6.80
C VAL A 82 -3.07 -5.84 -5.82
N GLY A 83 -2.03 -5.12 -6.20
CA GLY A 83 -1.55 -4.01 -5.41
C GLY A 83 -0.72 -3.04 -6.24
N TYR A 84 -0.28 -1.99 -5.58
CA TYR A 84 0.47 -0.89 -6.15
C TYR A 84 1.71 -0.61 -5.29
N LEU A 85 2.82 -0.24 -5.93
CA LEU A 85 4.03 0.24 -5.24
C LEU A 85 4.69 1.37 -6.03
N GLY A 86 5.27 2.32 -5.29
CA GLY A 86 6.08 3.43 -5.82
C GLY A 86 7.57 3.32 -5.47
N GLY A 87 7.97 2.26 -4.75
CA GLY A 87 9.36 1.93 -4.45
C GLY A 87 9.58 0.42 -4.37
N LYS A 88 10.78 -0.01 -3.97
CA LYS A 88 11.05 -1.45 -3.77
C LYS A 88 10.33 -1.97 -2.53
N ALA A 89 9.64 -3.10 -2.66
CA ALA A 89 9.07 -3.84 -1.54
C ALA A 89 10.17 -4.19 -0.53
N LYS A 90 9.87 -3.95 0.75
CA LYS A 90 10.72 -4.22 1.90
C LYS A 90 10.24 -5.44 2.67
N ILE A 91 8.92 -5.58 2.84
CA ILE A 91 8.32 -6.72 3.53
C ILE A 91 7.15 -7.24 2.69
N LEU A 92 7.24 -8.50 2.31
CA LEU A 92 6.14 -9.24 1.69
C LEU A 92 5.35 -9.94 2.80
N HIS A 93 4.03 -9.77 2.80
CA HIS A 93 3.14 -10.32 3.83
C HIS A 93 2.07 -11.19 3.18
N GLY A 94 2.19 -12.51 3.34
CA GLY A 94 1.23 -13.45 2.76
C GLY A 94 1.27 -14.82 3.41
N ARG A 95 0.39 -15.71 2.96
CA ARG A 95 0.40 -17.13 3.39
C ARG A 95 0.67 -17.99 2.16
N ARG A 96 1.94 -18.09 1.79
CA ARG A 96 2.43 -18.77 0.58
C ARG A 96 3.73 -19.52 0.87
N ASP A 97 4.08 -20.46 0.02
CA ASP A 97 5.35 -21.17 0.04
C ASP A 97 6.53 -20.23 -0.26
N SER A 98 7.70 -20.56 0.27
CA SER A 98 8.93 -19.75 0.14
C SER A 98 9.38 -19.57 -1.32
N GLY A 99 9.05 -20.50 -2.21
CA GLY A 99 9.32 -20.40 -3.65
C GLY A 99 8.57 -19.24 -4.29
N VAL A 100 7.27 -19.09 -3.98
CA VAL A 100 6.46 -17.96 -4.44
C VAL A 100 6.97 -16.63 -3.87
N TYR A 101 7.39 -16.59 -2.61
CA TYR A 101 7.99 -15.39 -2.01
C TYR A 101 9.22 -14.89 -2.78
N SER A 102 10.18 -15.77 -3.03
CA SER A 102 11.43 -15.41 -3.71
C SER A 102 11.19 -14.99 -5.17
N LYS A 103 10.34 -15.73 -5.88
CA LYS A 103 9.89 -15.38 -7.24
C LYS A 103 9.19 -14.02 -7.26
N PHE A 104 8.26 -13.79 -6.33
CA PHE A 104 7.52 -12.54 -6.28
C PHE A 104 8.41 -11.35 -5.95
N ALA A 105 9.26 -11.46 -4.93
CA ALA A 105 10.22 -10.41 -4.57
C ALA A 105 11.12 -10.05 -5.76
N SER A 106 11.66 -11.07 -6.44
CA SER A 106 12.54 -10.88 -7.60
C SER A 106 11.81 -10.17 -8.72
N GLN A 107 10.57 -10.55 -9.04
CA GLN A 107 9.82 -9.91 -10.11
C GLN A 107 9.35 -8.50 -9.76
N LEU A 108 8.86 -8.31 -8.53
CA LEU A 108 8.30 -7.07 -8.05
C LEU A 108 9.36 -5.98 -7.88
N ASN A 109 10.58 -6.33 -7.47
CA ASN A 109 11.65 -5.38 -7.22
C ASN A 109 12.60 -5.14 -8.40
N ARG A 110 12.31 -5.71 -9.59
CA ARG A 110 13.03 -5.38 -10.85
C ARG A 110 12.92 -3.90 -11.22
N GLU A 111 11.76 -3.31 -10.94
CA GLU A 111 11.47 -1.90 -11.18
C GLU A 111 11.21 -1.23 -9.83
N ALA A 112 11.65 0.01 -9.67
CA ALA A 112 11.35 0.82 -8.49
C ALA A 112 10.30 1.91 -8.75
N ASP A 113 9.92 2.14 -10.01
CA ASP A 113 8.89 3.10 -10.38
C ASP A 113 7.48 2.63 -9.95
N ASN A 114 6.54 3.56 -10.10
CA ASN A 114 5.11 3.33 -9.92
C ASN A 114 4.64 2.15 -10.78
N ARG A 115 4.15 1.11 -10.11
CA ARG A 115 3.74 -0.14 -10.75
C ARG A 115 2.55 -0.78 -10.06
N ILE A 116 1.73 -1.42 -10.86
CA ILE A 116 0.69 -2.31 -10.40
C ILE A 116 1.21 -3.73 -10.54
N TRP A 117 0.98 -4.55 -9.52
CA TRP A 117 1.27 -5.98 -9.57
C TRP A 117 -0.01 -6.78 -9.39
N LYS A 118 -0.07 -7.97 -10.00
CA LYS A 118 -1.17 -8.93 -9.87
C LYS A 118 -0.60 -10.33 -9.66
N ILE A 119 -1.26 -11.10 -8.81
CA ILE A 119 -1.00 -12.52 -8.59
C ILE A 119 -2.29 -13.30 -8.86
N ARG A 120 -2.17 -14.40 -9.59
CA ARG A 120 -3.21 -15.42 -9.79
C ARG A 120 -2.56 -16.81 -9.78
N GLY A 121 -2.63 -17.50 -8.63
CA GLY A 121 -1.92 -18.75 -8.39
C GLY A 121 -0.41 -18.54 -8.45
N GLU A 122 0.28 -19.16 -9.40
CA GLU A 122 1.73 -18.97 -9.61
C GLU A 122 2.08 -17.88 -10.63
N LYS A 123 1.07 -17.33 -11.31
CA LYS A 123 1.24 -16.28 -12.32
C LYS A 123 1.35 -14.94 -11.61
N ILE A 124 2.46 -14.27 -11.87
CA ILE A 124 2.79 -12.94 -11.34
C ILE A 124 2.94 -12.01 -12.54
N SER A 125 2.25 -10.87 -12.51
CA SER A 125 2.45 -9.81 -13.49
C SER A 125 2.75 -8.50 -12.79
N VAL A 126 3.72 -7.76 -13.33
CA VAL A 126 4.11 -6.43 -12.85
C VAL A 126 4.06 -5.50 -14.04
N THR A 127 3.24 -4.47 -13.96
CA THR A 127 3.03 -3.49 -15.02
C THR A 127 3.47 -2.13 -14.51
N THR A 128 4.53 -1.59 -15.11
CA THR A 128 4.93 -0.19 -14.98
C THR A 128 4.30 0.59 -16.12
N HIS A 129 3.70 1.75 -15.82
CA HIS A 129 3.36 2.68 -16.88
C HIS A 129 4.56 3.58 -17.13
N ARG A 130 5.38 3.23 -18.12
CA ARG A 130 6.36 4.18 -18.66
C ARG A 130 5.61 5.10 -19.62
N GLU A 131 5.74 6.41 -19.42
CA GLU A 131 5.22 7.39 -20.39
C GLU A 131 5.70 7.00 -21.79
N GLY A 132 4.77 6.62 -22.66
CA GLY A 132 5.09 6.28 -24.03
C GLY A 132 5.72 7.47 -24.75
N LEU A 133 6.53 7.20 -25.77
CA LEU A 133 7.16 8.24 -26.60
C LEU A 133 6.12 9.27 -27.07
N PHE A 134 4.92 8.83 -27.44
CA PHE A 134 3.80 9.68 -27.84
C PHE A 134 3.25 10.58 -26.72
N PHE A 135 3.19 10.10 -25.47
CA PHE A 135 2.78 10.93 -24.35
C PHE A 135 3.82 12.02 -24.07
N ARG A 136 5.11 11.67 -24.10
CA ARG A 136 6.21 12.63 -23.98
C ARG A 136 6.21 13.65 -25.12
N LEU A 137 6.02 13.20 -26.36
CA LEU A 137 5.87 14.08 -27.53
C LEU A 137 4.67 15.01 -27.38
N ARG A 138 3.50 14.48 -27.00
CA ARG A 138 2.29 15.29 -26.78
C ARG A 138 2.49 16.31 -25.66
N ARG A 139 3.17 15.94 -24.58
CA ARG A 139 3.51 16.88 -23.49
C ARG A 139 4.44 17.98 -23.97
N LEU A 140 5.49 17.65 -24.75
CA LEU A 140 6.38 18.64 -25.36
C LEU A 140 5.66 19.57 -26.35
N ILE A 141 4.64 19.05 -27.05
CA ILE A 141 3.76 19.83 -27.93
C ILE A 141 2.87 20.78 -27.11
N GLN A 142 2.31 20.32 -26.00
CA GLN A 142 1.45 21.12 -25.13
C GLN A 142 2.21 22.14 -24.27
N GLU A 143 3.46 21.86 -23.89
CA GLU A 143 4.32 22.74 -23.07
C GLU A 143 5.02 23.86 -23.89
N GLU A 144 4.49 24.22 -25.07
CA GLU A 144 5.00 25.29 -25.97
C GLU A 144 6.47 25.20 -26.44
N ARG A 145 7.19 24.11 -26.17
CA ARG A 145 8.60 23.95 -26.57
C ARG A 145 8.83 23.23 -27.88
N PHE A 146 7.77 22.81 -28.56
CA PHE A 146 7.87 22.03 -29.79
C PHE A 146 8.49 22.83 -30.94
N SER A 147 8.11 24.09 -31.12
CA SER A 147 8.73 24.98 -32.12
C SER A 147 10.23 25.16 -31.87
N THR A 148 10.64 25.23 -30.60
CA THR A 148 12.04 25.38 -30.19
C THR A 148 12.84 24.09 -30.42
N ILE A 149 12.25 22.92 -30.16
CA ILE A 149 12.89 21.62 -30.37
C ILE A 149 12.98 21.31 -31.87
N VAL A 150 11.91 21.52 -32.63
CA VAL A 150 11.90 21.36 -34.09
C VAL A 150 12.91 22.31 -34.71
N SER A 151 12.96 23.59 -34.30
CA SER A 151 13.96 24.54 -34.77
C SER A 151 15.41 24.09 -34.49
N LYS A 152 15.69 23.53 -33.30
CA LYS A 152 17.01 22.98 -32.96
C LYS A 152 17.38 21.76 -33.81
N ILE A 153 16.43 20.84 -34.03
CA ILE A 153 16.65 19.64 -34.86
C ILE A 153 16.84 20.05 -36.33
N PHE A 154 16.03 20.96 -36.83
CA PHE A 154 16.12 21.47 -38.20
C PHE A 154 17.44 22.22 -38.43
N LYS A 155 17.87 23.08 -37.49
CA LYS A 155 19.21 23.71 -37.53
C LYS A 155 20.34 22.69 -37.53
N LYS A 156 20.23 21.62 -36.74
CA LYS A 156 21.26 20.57 -36.65
C LYS A 156 21.32 19.69 -37.91
N MET A 157 20.20 19.49 -38.60
CA MET A 157 20.10 18.65 -39.80
C MET A 157 20.31 19.42 -41.11
N PHE A 158 19.98 20.71 -41.15
CA PHE A 158 19.89 21.49 -42.39
C PHE A 158 20.49 22.90 -42.31
N GLY A 159 21.07 23.29 -41.17
CA GLY A 159 21.80 24.56 -41.03
C GLY A 159 23.31 24.36 -41.17
N GLN A 160 23.95 25.19 -42.01
CA GLN A 160 25.38 25.49 -41.91
C GLN A 160 25.69 26.30 -40.65
#